data_AF-A0A0W0WL00-F1
#
_entry.id   AF-A0A0W0WL00-F1
#
_cell.length_a   1.000
_cell.length_b   1.000
_cell.length_c   1.000
_cell.angle_alpha   90.00
_cell.angle_beta   90.00
_cell.angle_gamma   90.00
#
_symmetry.space_group_name_H-M   'P 1'
#
loop_
_entity.id
_entity.type
_entity.pdbx_description
1 polymer ?
#
loop_
_entity_poly.entity_id
_entity_poly.type
_entity_poly.pdbx_seq_one_letter_code
_entity_poly.pdbx_strand_id
1 'polypeptide(L)'
;MRSKYSIEELAEAKKFWVKDLKVLAKANENKLKELSKLFVIHGRINSRARAQGLAGGFFAFIADFSDIDAARYDIWNPYYEAPDWERMDEIHDALYRGLGAYRGPGYRDEFKALKLLALDETRCNDDILARLELAAERYLRHLEIMQECLSKWVEVFDKQDEEEGINPHAQSGLLEHFIQGLQNEIDDFFKHLDHCYQYFSEKFLEEPLPEESLEDILADLQDRYTAGYKSMNILWRLIKPFFQQSEREQEIEFLAKLSQTEGCTDAIRMRAVALLHNKIYDKETFGLASIFGSGSKLRQILADIFDQKENSVAMSEEEEFCSFINEHNLTMPPQLTAYYETVTRQTLTI
;
A
#
# COMPACT_ATOMS: atom_id res chain seq x y z
N MET A 1 -29.16 8.25 -33.77
CA MET A 1 -30.26 8.26 -32.79
C MET A 1 -30.37 9.68 -32.24
N ARG A 2 -31.50 10.37 -32.43
CA ARG A 2 -31.72 11.70 -31.82
C ARG A 2 -31.95 11.50 -30.32
N SER A 3 -31.25 12.27 -29.50
CA SER A 3 -31.43 12.28 -28.04
C SER A 3 -32.92 12.49 -27.70
N LYS A 4 -33.46 11.71 -26.76
CA LYS A 4 -34.86 11.81 -26.28
C LYS A 4 -35.07 12.97 -25.31
N TYR A 5 -34.02 13.69 -24.95
CA TYR A 5 -34.02 14.72 -23.92
C TYR A 5 -34.05 16.12 -24.56
N SER A 6 -34.77 17.05 -23.94
CA SER A 6 -34.64 18.47 -24.25
C SER A 6 -33.23 18.98 -23.86
N ILE A 7 -32.81 20.10 -24.44
CA ILE A 7 -31.52 20.74 -24.09
C ILE A 7 -31.50 21.07 -22.58
N GLU A 8 -32.62 21.51 -22.01
CA GLU A 8 -32.76 21.80 -20.57
C GLU A 8 -32.61 20.54 -19.70
N GLU A 9 -33.17 19.41 -20.13
CA GLU A 9 -33.02 18.12 -19.43
C GLU A 9 -31.57 17.61 -19.50
N LEU A 10 -30.89 17.80 -20.63
CA LEU A 10 -29.47 17.46 -20.79
C LEU A 10 -28.57 18.32 -19.91
N ALA A 11 -28.81 19.63 -19.85
CA ALA A 11 -28.06 20.55 -19.00
C ALA A 11 -28.18 20.19 -17.52
N GLU A 12 -29.38 19.81 -17.06
CA GLU A 12 -29.58 19.40 -15.67
C GLU A 12 -28.93 18.04 -15.36
N ALA A 13 -29.03 17.06 -16.27
CA ALA A 13 -28.35 15.78 -16.13
C ALA A 13 -26.81 15.94 -16.10
N LYS A 14 -26.28 16.84 -16.93
CA LYS A 14 -24.85 17.16 -16.98
C LYS A 14 -24.34 17.71 -15.65
N LYS A 15 -25.08 18.60 -14.98
CA LYS A 15 -24.70 19.09 -13.63
C LYS A 15 -24.55 17.94 -12.63
N PHE A 16 -25.44 16.95 -12.70
CA PHE A 16 -25.35 15.76 -11.85
C PHE A 16 -24.09 14.94 -12.16
N TRP A 17 -23.83 14.66 -13.43
CA TRP A 17 -22.63 13.92 -13.85
C TRP A 17 -21.32 14.64 -13.48
N VAL A 18 -21.22 15.94 -13.72
CA VAL A 18 -20.06 16.75 -13.32
C VAL A 18 -19.82 16.67 -11.83
N LYS A 19 -20.88 16.73 -11.02
CA LYS A 19 -20.77 16.60 -9.56
C LYS A 19 -20.16 15.26 -9.17
N ASP A 20 -20.65 14.16 -9.73
CA ASP A 20 -20.17 12.81 -9.43
C ASP A 20 -18.70 12.63 -9.88
N LEU A 21 -18.35 13.08 -11.08
CA LEU A 21 -16.97 13.06 -11.57
C LEU A 21 -16.02 13.85 -10.66
N LYS A 22 -16.43 15.04 -10.20
CA LYS A 22 -15.64 15.85 -9.25
C LYS A 22 -15.46 15.14 -7.90
N VAL A 23 -16.49 14.43 -7.41
CA VAL A 23 -16.38 13.64 -6.17
C VAL A 23 -15.35 12.52 -6.32
N LEU A 24 -15.43 11.75 -7.41
CA LEU A 24 -14.47 10.66 -7.69
C LEU A 24 -13.04 11.20 -7.84
N ALA A 25 -12.85 12.24 -8.66
CA ALA A 25 -11.55 12.86 -8.87
C ALA A 25 -10.98 13.41 -7.55
N LYS A 26 -11.82 14.00 -6.69
CA LYS A 26 -11.40 14.53 -5.39
C LYS A 26 -10.94 13.43 -4.44
N ALA A 27 -11.57 12.26 -4.46
CA ALA A 27 -11.16 11.11 -3.65
C ALA A 27 -9.73 10.66 -4.02
N ASN A 28 -9.44 10.54 -5.31
CA ASN A 28 -8.09 10.22 -5.81
C ASN A 28 -7.07 11.30 -5.44
N GLU A 29 -7.41 12.59 -5.63
CA GLU A 29 -6.54 13.71 -5.27
C GLU A 29 -6.18 13.67 -3.77
N ASN A 30 -7.14 13.39 -2.90
CA ASN A 30 -6.88 13.30 -1.46
C ASN A 30 -5.93 12.14 -1.12
N LYS A 31 -6.13 10.94 -1.70
CA LYS A 31 -5.23 9.80 -1.51
C LYS A 31 -3.79 10.13 -1.90
N LEU A 32 -3.62 10.72 -3.09
CA LEU A 32 -2.29 11.12 -3.60
C LEU A 32 -1.65 12.20 -2.74
N LYS A 33 -2.41 13.22 -2.30
CA LYS A 33 -1.92 14.29 -1.43
C LYS A 33 -1.38 13.78 -0.11
N GLU A 34 -2.08 12.86 0.54
CA GLU A 34 -1.58 12.28 1.78
C GLU A 34 -0.24 11.57 1.52
N LEU A 35 -0.16 10.72 0.49
CA LEU A 35 1.08 10.01 0.17
C LEU A 35 2.24 10.98 -0.18
N SER A 36 1.96 12.04 -0.94
CA SER A 36 2.92 13.08 -1.32
C SER A 36 3.57 13.77 -0.12
N LYS A 37 2.81 14.01 0.97
CA LYS A 37 3.37 14.58 2.21
C LYS A 37 4.51 13.73 2.78
N LEU A 38 4.41 12.39 2.69
CA LEU A 38 5.46 11.49 3.18
C LEU A 38 6.76 11.67 2.41
N PHE A 39 6.68 11.65 1.08
CA PHE A 39 7.84 11.82 0.21
C PHE A 39 8.49 13.21 0.38
N VAL A 40 7.68 14.26 0.61
CA VAL A 40 8.20 15.59 0.94
C VAL A 40 8.95 15.60 2.27
N ILE A 41 8.43 14.94 3.31
CA ILE A 41 9.12 14.83 4.61
C ILE A 41 10.43 14.06 4.43
N HIS A 42 10.40 12.94 3.72
CA HIS A 42 11.57 12.12 3.44
C HIS A 42 12.67 12.92 2.72
N GLY A 43 12.33 13.65 1.64
CA GLY A 43 13.25 14.51 0.91
C GLY A 43 13.87 15.61 1.79
N ARG A 44 13.09 16.21 2.70
CA ARG A 44 13.59 17.21 3.67
C ARG A 44 14.57 16.63 4.69
N ILE A 45 14.32 15.41 5.17
CA ILE A 45 15.22 14.74 6.13
C ILE A 45 16.53 14.37 5.45
N ASN A 46 16.47 13.77 4.25
CA ASN A 46 17.66 13.37 3.50
C ASN A 46 18.53 14.55 3.05
N SER A 47 17.92 15.65 2.60
CA SER A 47 18.65 16.86 2.24
C SER A 47 19.39 17.49 3.43
N ARG A 48 18.80 17.46 4.64
CA ARG A 48 19.45 17.94 5.87
C ARG A 48 20.56 17.01 6.39
N ALA A 49 20.34 15.70 6.37
CA ALA A 49 21.33 14.72 6.80
C ALA A 49 22.61 14.74 5.93
N ARG A 50 22.46 14.95 4.62
CA ARG A 50 23.60 15.05 3.69
C ARG A 50 24.32 16.40 3.71
N ALA A 51 23.66 17.48 4.15
CA ALA A 51 24.30 18.79 4.36
C ALA A 51 25.27 18.82 5.57
N GLN A 52 25.25 17.80 6.44
CA GLN A 52 26.04 17.74 7.68
C GLN A 52 27.27 16.80 7.63
N GLY A 53 27.68 16.31 6.45
CA GLY A 53 29.05 15.81 6.25
C GLY A 53 29.25 14.28 6.30
N LEU A 54 28.66 13.54 5.35
CA LEU A 54 29.16 12.23 4.93
C LEU A 54 29.24 12.19 3.40
N ALA A 55 30.42 11.84 2.91
CA ALA A 55 30.83 11.94 1.52
C ALA A 55 30.07 11.01 0.57
N GLY A 56 29.86 11.51 -0.67
CA GLY A 56 29.73 10.67 -1.87
C GLY A 56 28.31 10.56 -2.42
N GLY A 57 28.00 11.39 -3.42
CA GLY A 57 26.81 11.26 -4.26
C GLY A 57 25.70 12.23 -3.89
N PHE A 58 25.64 13.37 -4.58
CA PHE A 58 24.45 14.20 -4.64
C PHE A 58 23.37 13.44 -5.43
N PHE A 59 22.70 12.45 -4.83
CA PHE A 59 21.40 12.04 -5.34
C PHE A 59 20.47 13.17 -4.98
N ALA A 60 20.21 14.01 -5.96
CA ALA A 60 19.29 15.10 -5.85
C ALA A 60 17.86 14.53 -5.74
N PHE A 61 17.50 14.06 -4.55
CA PHE A 61 16.12 13.76 -4.17
C PHE A 61 15.23 15.01 -4.32
N ILE A 62 15.83 16.17 -4.57
CA ILE A 62 15.18 17.46 -4.85
C ILE A 62 15.56 18.04 -6.24
N ALA A 63 16.46 17.42 -7.02
CA ALA A 63 16.91 18.02 -8.30
C ALA A 63 17.17 17.05 -9.47
N ASP A 64 16.70 15.80 -9.40
CA ASP A 64 16.66 14.90 -10.56
C ASP A 64 15.23 14.72 -11.10
N PHE A 65 14.42 15.77 -10.94
CA PHE A 65 13.09 15.93 -11.54
C PHE A 65 13.13 16.40 -13.00
N SER A 66 14.31 16.43 -13.63
CA SER A 66 14.46 17.06 -14.94
C SER A 66 13.65 16.37 -16.03
N ASP A 67 13.30 15.08 -15.92
CA ASP A 67 12.46 14.40 -16.93
C ASP A 67 10.97 14.53 -16.64
N ILE A 68 10.50 14.24 -15.41
CA ILE A 68 9.07 14.32 -15.05
C ILE A 68 8.58 15.78 -14.98
N ASP A 69 9.33 16.70 -14.37
CA ASP A 69 8.90 18.10 -14.27
C ASP A 69 9.10 18.85 -15.59
N ALA A 70 10.13 18.54 -16.38
CA ALA A 70 10.22 19.08 -17.74
C ALA A 70 9.11 18.50 -18.63
N ALA A 71 8.82 17.20 -18.52
CA ALA A 71 7.68 16.61 -19.20
C ALA A 71 6.35 17.24 -18.75
N ARG A 72 6.16 17.47 -17.44
CA ARG A 72 5.00 18.18 -16.92
C ARG A 72 4.91 19.58 -17.53
N TYR A 73 6.02 20.31 -17.61
CA TYR A 73 6.07 21.63 -18.25
C TYR A 73 5.76 21.56 -19.76
N ASP A 74 6.30 20.57 -20.48
CA ASP A 74 6.07 20.39 -21.91
C ASP A 74 4.62 19.98 -22.22
N ILE A 75 4.04 19.12 -21.38
CA ILE A 75 2.65 18.65 -21.48
C ILE A 75 1.68 19.79 -21.14
N TRP A 76 1.96 20.57 -20.09
CA TRP A 76 1.11 21.66 -19.61
C TRP A 76 1.50 23.05 -20.11
N ASN A 77 2.31 23.15 -21.17
CA ASN A 77 2.96 24.37 -21.60
C ASN A 77 2.02 25.62 -21.54
N PRO A 78 2.37 26.65 -20.73
CA PRO A 78 1.50 27.77 -20.40
C PRO A 78 1.22 28.75 -21.56
N TYR A 79 1.77 28.52 -22.75
CA TYR A 79 1.54 29.34 -23.95
C TYR A 79 0.35 28.90 -24.81
N TYR A 80 -0.39 27.85 -24.42
CA TYR A 80 -1.60 27.41 -25.10
C TYR A 80 -2.87 27.94 -24.43
N GLU A 81 -3.90 28.13 -25.27
CA GLU A 81 -5.25 28.57 -24.94
C GLU A 81 -5.90 27.74 -23.82
N ALA A 82 -7.02 28.22 -23.26
CA ALA A 82 -7.77 27.46 -22.26
C ALA A 82 -8.03 26.03 -22.78
N PRO A 83 -7.69 24.97 -22.00
CA PRO A 83 -7.80 23.59 -22.48
C PRO A 83 -9.24 23.29 -22.89
N ASP A 84 -9.40 22.67 -24.06
CA ASP A 84 -10.66 22.16 -24.59
C ASP A 84 -10.68 20.63 -24.60
N TRP A 85 -11.75 20.03 -25.14
CA TRP A 85 -11.94 18.59 -25.07
C TRP A 85 -10.87 17.82 -25.85
N GLU A 86 -10.56 18.27 -27.06
CA GLU A 86 -9.58 17.63 -27.95
C GLU A 86 -8.19 17.71 -27.34
N ARG A 87 -7.81 18.87 -26.79
CA ARG A 87 -6.52 19.04 -26.14
C ARG A 87 -6.36 18.16 -24.90
N MET A 88 -7.43 17.99 -24.13
CA MET A 88 -7.40 17.10 -22.97
C MET A 88 -7.25 15.63 -23.37
N ASP A 89 -7.87 15.22 -24.48
CA ASP A 89 -7.71 13.87 -25.04
C ASP A 89 -6.27 13.62 -25.51
N GLU A 90 -5.66 14.58 -26.22
CA GLU A 90 -4.25 14.53 -26.64
C GLU A 90 -3.29 14.39 -25.44
N ILE A 91 -3.50 15.22 -24.41
CA ILE A 91 -2.68 15.19 -23.20
C ILE A 91 -2.82 13.85 -22.49
N HIS A 92 -4.06 13.34 -22.36
CA HIS A 92 -4.31 12.05 -21.72
C HIS A 92 -3.64 10.91 -22.50
N ASP A 93 -3.75 10.88 -23.83
CA ASP A 93 -3.09 9.86 -24.68
C ASP A 93 -1.55 9.93 -24.55
N ALA A 94 -0.98 11.13 -24.54
CA ALA A 94 0.46 11.33 -24.34
C ALA A 94 0.93 10.82 -22.96
N LEU A 95 0.15 11.06 -21.90
CA LEU A 95 0.47 10.58 -20.57
C LEU A 95 0.37 9.04 -20.47
N TYR A 96 -0.63 8.46 -21.13
CA TYR A 96 -0.89 7.02 -21.11
C TYR A 96 0.11 6.22 -21.97
N ARG A 97 0.59 6.77 -23.08
CA ARG A 97 1.58 6.10 -23.95
C ARG A 97 3.03 6.40 -23.56
N GLY A 98 3.26 7.52 -22.87
CA GLY A 98 4.57 8.15 -22.81
C GLY A 98 4.85 8.94 -24.10
N LEU A 99 5.52 10.09 -23.96
CA LEU A 99 5.88 10.96 -25.07
C LEU A 99 7.25 11.60 -24.82
N GLY A 100 8.17 11.44 -25.77
CA GLY A 100 9.51 12.01 -25.67
C GLY A 100 10.28 11.47 -24.46
N ALA A 101 10.71 12.36 -23.56
CA ALA A 101 11.38 11.99 -22.31
C ALA A 101 10.43 11.46 -21.24
N TYR A 102 9.12 11.70 -21.38
CA TYR A 102 8.12 11.20 -20.44
C TYR A 102 7.83 9.72 -20.68
N ARG A 103 8.02 8.90 -19.65
CA ARG A 103 7.90 7.43 -19.78
C ARG A 103 6.51 6.87 -19.55
N GLY A 104 5.55 7.68 -19.07
CA GLY A 104 4.18 7.24 -18.79
C GLY A 104 4.15 5.96 -17.93
N PRO A 105 3.49 4.87 -18.38
CA PRO A 105 3.46 3.58 -17.67
C PRO A 105 4.84 2.99 -17.35
N GLY A 106 5.91 3.42 -18.03
CA GLY A 106 7.27 2.99 -17.73
C GLY A 106 7.72 3.34 -16.30
N TYR A 107 7.14 4.36 -15.65
CA TYR A 107 7.42 4.66 -14.24
C TYR A 107 6.85 3.58 -13.30
N ARG A 108 5.65 3.08 -13.58
CA ARG A 108 5.05 1.94 -12.87
C ARG A 108 5.91 0.68 -13.06
N ASP A 109 6.28 0.40 -14.29
CA ASP A 109 6.99 -0.84 -14.64
C ASP A 109 8.40 -0.84 -14.02
N GLU A 110 9.08 0.31 -13.99
CA GLU A 110 10.35 0.49 -13.27
C GLU A 110 10.20 0.23 -11.77
N PHE A 111 9.18 0.82 -11.13
CA PHE A 111 8.91 0.60 -9.72
C PHE A 111 8.64 -0.88 -9.41
N LYS A 112 7.80 -1.55 -10.22
CA LYS A 112 7.51 -2.99 -10.05
C LYS A 112 8.77 -3.85 -10.24
N ALA A 113 9.61 -3.54 -11.23
CA ALA A 113 10.86 -4.27 -11.47
C ALA A 113 11.86 -4.10 -10.32
N LEU A 114 12.04 -2.87 -9.82
CA LEU A 114 12.93 -2.60 -8.69
C LEU A 114 12.41 -3.20 -7.39
N LYS A 115 11.08 -3.21 -7.19
CA LYS A 115 10.46 -3.91 -6.06
C LYS A 115 10.87 -5.39 -6.09
N LEU A 116 10.73 -6.08 -7.21
CA LEU A 116 11.11 -7.49 -7.32
C LEU A 116 12.57 -7.74 -6.93
N LEU A 117 13.49 -6.84 -7.31
CA LEU A 117 14.90 -6.94 -6.94
C LEU A 117 15.15 -6.64 -5.46
N ALA A 118 14.42 -5.68 -4.89
CA ALA A 118 14.57 -5.28 -3.49
C ALA A 118 13.99 -6.31 -2.50
N LEU A 119 13.00 -7.10 -2.94
CA LEU A 119 12.41 -8.19 -2.16
C LEU A 119 13.16 -9.52 -2.32
N ASP A 120 14.20 -9.58 -3.15
CA ASP A 120 15.09 -10.73 -3.28
C ASP A 120 16.28 -10.56 -2.33
N GLU A 121 16.35 -11.37 -1.27
CA GLU A 121 17.40 -11.33 -0.25
C GLU A 121 18.81 -11.49 -0.83
N THR A 122 18.96 -12.20 -1.96
CA THR A 122 20.26 -12.45 -2.58
C THR A 122 20.75 -11.28 -3.42
N ARG A 123 19.86 -10.35 -3.76
CA ARG A 123 20.15 -9.24 -4.67
C ARG A 123 20.04 -7.89 -3.98
N CYS A 124 19.20 -7.76 -2.96
CA CYS A 124 18.91 -6.52 -2.28
C CYS A 124 20.15 -5.91 -1.62
N ASN A 125 20.48 -4.68 -2.01
CA ASN A 125 21.54 -3.86 -1.41
C ASN A 125 21.07 -2.40 -1.32
N ASP A 126 21.87 -1.55 -0.67
CA ASP A 126 21.52 -0.15 -0.44
C ASP A 126 21.29 0.66 -1.73
N ASP A 127 21.98 0.33 -2.83
CA ASP A 127 21.77 0.99 -4.14
C ASP A 127 20.41 0.63 -4.73
N ILE A 128 20.01 -0.65 -4.66
CA ILE A 128 18.69 -1.09 -5.15
C ILE A 128 17.57 -0.47 -4.31
N LEU A 129 17.75 -0.38 -2.99
CA LEU A 129 16.78 0.28 -2.12
C LEU A 129 16.65 1.77 -2.46
N ALA A 130 17.76 2.49 -2.64
CA ALA A 130 17.73 3.90 -3.04
C ALA A 130 17.06 4.10 -4.41
N ARG A 131 17.31 3.20 -5.37
CA ARG A 131 16.67 3.23 -6.69
C ARG A 131 15.17 2.93 -6.60
N LEU A 132 14.76 1.99 -5.74
CA LEU A 132 13.35 1.69 -5.49
C LEU A 132 12.62 2.91 -4.90
N GLU A 133 13.23 3.59 -3.91
CA GLU A 133 12.67 4.80 -3.30
C GLU A 133 12.45 5.91 -4.35
N LEU A 134 13.43 6.11 -5.23
CA LEU A 134 13.32 7.06 -6.34
C LEU A 134 12.25 6.66 -7.37
N ALA A 135 12.16 5.38 -7.72
CA ALA A 135 11.15 4.88 -8.64
C ALA A 135 9.73 5.01 -8.06
N ALA A 136 9.56 4.79 -6.75
CA ALA A 136 8.30 5.01 -6.06
C ALA A 136 7.88 6.49 -6.10
N GLU A 137 8.82 7.42 -5.89
CA GLU A 137 8.52 8.85 -6.02
C GLU A 137 8.14 9.23 -7.46
N ARG A 138 8.89 8.75 -8.46
CA ARG A 138 8.59 9.01 -9.88
C ARG A 138 7.22 8.49 -10.27
N TYR A 139 6.86 7.29 -9.81
CA TYR A 139 5.54 6.72 -10.07
C TYR A 139 4.44 7.53 -9.38
N LEU A 140 4.65 7.98 -8.13
CA LEU A 140 3.72 8.90 -7.46
C LEU A 140 3.51 10.19 -8.26
N ARG A 141 4.57 10.82 -8.76
CA ARG A 141 4.46 12.04 -9.59
C ARG A 141 3.69 11.79 -10.89
N HIS A 142 3.90 10.65 -11.53
CA HIS A 142 3.12 10.25 -12.70
C HIS A 142 1.62 10.18 -12.38
N LEU A 143 1.23 9.56 -11.26
CA LEU A 143 -0.16 9.48 -10.83
C LEU A 143 -0.75 10.86 -10.48
N GLU A 144 0.03 11.76 -9.88
CA GLU A 144 -0.37 13.15 -9.63
C GLU A 144 -0.65 13.92 -10.94
N ILE A 145 0.18 13.74 -11.97
CA ILE A 145 0.00 14.37 -13.28
C ILE A 145 -1.23 13.81 -14.00
N MET A 146 -1.45 12.49 -13.95
CA MET A 146 -2.67 11.86 -14.47
C MET A 146 -3.91 12.41 -13.78
N GLN A 147 -3.87 12.56 -12.45
CA GLN A 147 -4.96 13.14 -11.67
C GLN A 147 -5.21 14.62 -12.04
N GLU A 148 -4.15 15.41 -12.22
CA GLU A 148 -4.26 16.80 -12.69
C GLU A 148 -4.96 16.86 -14.06
N CYS A 149 -4.60 15.95 -14.97
CA CYS A 149 -5.22 15.84 -16.27
C CYS A 149 -6.72 15.56 -16.17
N LEU A 150 -7.12 14.52 -15.45
CA LEU A 150 -8.54 14.17 -15.32
C LEU A 150 -9.35 15.27 -14.63
N SER A 151 -8.80 15.94 -13.61
CA SER A 151 -9.46 17.08 -12.97
C SER A 151 -9.72 18.23 -13.96
N LYS A 152 -8.74 18.60 -14.78
CA LYS A 152 -8.92 19.63 -15.82
C LYS A 152 -9.89 19.19 -16.90
N TRP A 153 -9.88 17.91 -17.30
CA TRP A 153 -10.82 17.39 -18.29
C TRP A 153 -12.27 17.44 -17.79
N VAL A 154 -12.50 17.20 -16.50
CA VAL A 154 -13.82 17.40 -15.86
C VAL A 154 -14.22 18.89 -15.88
N GLU A 155 -13.29 19.83 -15.72
CA GLU A 155 -13.59 21.26 -15.84
C GLU A 155 -13.93 21.68 -17.27
N VAL A 156 -13.23 21.12 -18.27
CA VAL A 156 -13.58 21.32 -19.69
C VAL A 156 -14.99 20.81 -19.95
N PHE A 157 -15.29 19.59 -19.50
CA PHE A 157 -16.62 19.01 -19.62
C PHE A 157 -17.69 19.90 -18.99
N ASP A 158 -17.45 20.41 -17.78
CA ASP A 158 -18.36 21.32 -17.06
C ASP A 158 -18.68 22.59 -17.87
N LYS A 159 -17.65 23.21 -18.47
CA LYS A 159 -17.76 24.49 -19.20
C LYS A 159 -18.26 24.36 -20.65
N GLN A 160 -18.26 23.17 -21.22
CA GLN A 160 -18.66 22.95 -22.61
C GLN A 160 -20.18 23.18 -22.80
N ASP A 161 -20.59 24.04 -23.71
CA ASP A 161 -22.01 24.24 -24.01
C ASP A 161 -22.64 22.96 -24.63
N GLU A 162 -23.94 22.73 -24.41
CA GLU A 162 -24.64 21.60 -25.02
C GLU A 162 -24.86 21.83 -26.52
N GLU A 163 -23.89 21.43 -27.35
CA GLU A 163 -23.98 21.52 -28.82
C GLU A 163 -24.66 20.30 -29.46
N GLU A 164 -25.37 20.53 -30.58
CA GLU A 164 -25.97 19.45 -31.39
C GLU A 164 -24.89 18.53 -31.97
N GLY A 165 -24.91 17.25 -31.57
CA GLY A 165 -24.04 16.20 -32.12
C GLY A 165 -23.03 15.64 -31.11
N ILE A 166 -22.82 16.33 -29.99
CA ILE A 166 -22.03 15.83 -28.86
C ILE A 166 -22.97 15.07 -27.93
N ASN A 167 -22.52 13.91 -27.41
CA ASN A 167 -23.29 13.10 -26.46
C ASN A 167 -22.66 13.24 -25.07
N PRO A 168 -23.18 14.15 -24.20
CA PRO A 168 -22.57 14.41 -22.90
C PRO A 168 -22.62 13.20 -21.97
N HIS A 169 -23.59 12.30 -22.16
CA HIS A 169 -23.65 11.05 -21.41
C HIS A 169 -22.49 10.11 -21.76
N ALA A 170 -22.14 10.00 -23.05
CA ALA A 170 -21.00 9.20 -23.48
C ALA A 170 -19.66 9.80 -23.00
N GLN A 171 -19.53 11.13 -23.07
CA GLN A 171 -18.37 11.86 -22.54
C GLN A 171 -18.21 11.66 -21.03
N SER A 172 -19.30 11.79 -20.26
CA SER A 172 -19.30 11.51 -18.82
C SER A 172 -18.87 10.07 -18.52
N GLY A 173 -19.44 9.09 -19.23
CA GLY A 173 -19.08 7.68 -19.03
C GLY A 173 -17.61 7.38 -19.35
N LEU A 174 -17.04 8.07 -20.34
CA LEU A 174 -15.61 7.97 -20.66
C LEU A 174 -14.73 8.55 -19.55
N LEU A 175 -15.07 9.74 -19.04
CA LEU A 175 -14.33 10.37 -17.93
C LEU A 175 -14.42 9.54 -16.64
N GLU A 176 -15.60 9.00 -16.34
CA GLU A 176 -15.80 8.11 -15.20
C GLU A 176 -14.90 6.88 -15.31
N HIS A 177 -14.85 6.25 -16.49
CA HIS A 177 -13.99 5.10 -16.76
C HIS A 177 -12.51 5.42 -16.51
N PHE A 178 -12.02 6.57 -16.99
CA PHE A 178 -10.62 6.97 -16.76
C PHE A 178 -10.32 7.31 -15.30
N ILE A 179 -11.23 7.98 -14.60
CA ILE A 179 -11.07 8.30 -13.16
C ILE A 179 -11.04 7.02 -12.32
N GLN A 180 -11.91 6.06 -12.62
CA GLN A 180 -11.92 4.75 -11.97
C GLN A 180 -10.67 3.93 -12.33
N GLY A 181 -10.20 4.02 -13.58
CA GLY A 181 -8.94 3.42 -14.02
C GLY A 181 -7.75 3.93 -13.19
N LEU A 182 -7.64 5.25 -13.04
CA LEU A 182 -6.62 5.86 -12.19
C LEU A 182 -6.80 5.49 -10.71
N GLN A 183 -8.03 5.42 -10.20
CA GLN A 183 -8.29 4.98 -8.83
C GLN A 183 -7.74 3.57 -8.58
N ASN A 184 -7.97 2.64 -9.51
CA ASN A 184 -7.44 1.27 -9.42
C ASN A 184 -5.91 1.25 -9.43
N GLU A 185 -5.29 2.11 -10.25
CA GLU A 185 -3.83 2.22 -10.34
C GLU A 185 -3.20 2.82 -9.06
N ILE A 186 -3.87 3.81 -8.46
CA ILE A 186 -3.52 4.35 -7.14
C ILE A 186 -3.63 3.24 -6.07
N ASP A 187 -4.75 2.51 -6.03
CA ASP A 187 -4.96 1.45 -5.05
C ASP A 187 -3.94 0.31 -5.21
N ASP A 188 -3.55 -0.04 -6.43
CA ASP A 188 -2.48 -1.01 -6.71
C ASP A 188 -1.11 -0.49 -6.25
N PHE A 189 -0.80 0.79 -6.47
CA PHE A 189 0.43 1.39 -5.99
C PHE A 189 0.51 1.38 -4.46
N PHE A 190 -0.58 1.72 -3.77
CA PHE A 190 -0.69 1.65 -2.32
C PHE A 190 -0.44 0.24 -1.80
N LYS A 191 -1.09 -0.78 -2.40
CA LYS A 191 -0.83 -2.19 -2.06
C LYS A 191 0.62 -2.58 -2.25
N HIS A 192 1.27 -2.07 -3.31
CA HIS A 192 2.67 -2.37 -3.55
C HIS A 192 3.63 -1.71 -2.54
N LEU A 193 3.34 -0.48 -2.11
CA LEU A 193 4.10 0.18 -1.04
C LEU A 193 3.93 -0.54 0.29
N ASP A 194 2.70 -0.95 0.63
CA ASP A 194 2.41 -1.76 1.81
C ASP A 194 3.20 -3.07 1.80
N HIS A 195 3.19 -3.80 0.68
CA HIS A 195 4.00 -5.01 0.52
C HIS A 195 5.50 -4.77 0.78
N CYS A 196 6.05 -3.65 0.30
CA CYS A 196 7.46 -3.34 0.53
C CYS A 196 7.71 -3.05 2.02
N TYR A 197 6.84 -2.25 2.63
CA TYR A 197 6.91 -1.94 4.06
C TYR A 197 6.87 -3.20 4.93
N GLN A 198 5.89 -4.09 4.71
CA GLN A 198 5.73 -5.34 5.46
C GLN A 198 6.97 -6.23 5.35
N TYR A 199 7.49 -6.42 4.14
CA TYR A 199 8.71 -7.19 3.93
C TYR A 199 9.90 -6.59 4.68
N PHE A 200 10.10 -5.28 4.60
CA PHE A 200 11.22 -4.64 5.30
C PHE A 200 11.06 -4.69 6.83
N SER A 201 9.83 -4.75 7.38
CA SER A 201 9.62 -4.92 8.84
C SER A 201 9.98 -6.30 9.33
N GLU A 202 9.79 -7.30 8.49
CA GLU A 202 10.04 -8.69 8.84
C GLU A 202 11.46 -9.15 8.48
N LYS A 203 12.24 -8.35 7.74
CA LYS A 203 13.58 -8.70 7.25
C LYS A 203 14.57 -9.14 8.34
N PHE A 204 14.40 -8.64 9.56
CA PHE A 204 15.28 -8.96 10.70
C PHE A 204 14.71 -10.02 11.63
N LEU A 205 13.57 -10.62 11.28
CA LEU A 205 13.07 -11.78 11.99
C LEU A 205 13.93 -12.99 11.64
N GLU A 206 14.48 -13.62 12.67
CA GLU A 206 15.30 -14.81 12.55
C GLU A 206 14.48 -16.03 12.96
N GLU A 207 14.78 -17.18 12.35
CA GLU A 207 14.19 -18.45 12.75
C GLU A 207 14.64 -18.80 14.17
N PRO A 208 13.71 -19.23 15.05
CA PRO A 208 14.05 -19.62 16.41
C PRO A 208 14.93 -20.87 16.41
N LEU A 209 15.82 -20.96 17.39
CA LEU A 209 16.62 -22.17 17.57
C LEU A 209 15.74 -23.31 18.10
N PRO A 210 15.95 -24.58 17.68
CA PRO A 210 15.09 -25.70 18.09
C PRO A 210 14.94 -25.89 19.61
N GLU A 211 15.97 -25.51 20.36
CA GLU A 211 16.05 -25.68 21.82
C GLU A 211 15.45 -24.50 22.60
N GLU A 212 15.10 -23.38 21.95
CA GLU A 212 14.46 -22.25 22.62
C GLU A 212 13.04 -22.62 23.11
N SER A 213 12.66 -22.09 24.27
CA SER A 213 11.33 -22.27 24.84
C SER A 213 10.30 -21.42 24.08
N LEU A 214 9.04 -21.87 24.00
CA LEU A 214 7.98 -21.07 23.39
C LEU A 214 7.80 -19.72 24.08
N GLU A 215 8.05 -19.68 25.40
CA GLU A 215 7.97 -18.45 26.16
C GLU A 215 8.99 -17.40 25.66
N ASP A 216 10.26 -17.83 25.56
CA ASP A 216 11.37 -16.99 25.12
C ASP A 216 11.21 -16.57 23.66
N ILE A 217 10.84 -17.50 22.77
CA ILE A 217 10.64 -17.23 21.34
C ILE A 217 9.60 -16.11 21.14
N LEU A 218 8.45 -16.21 21.82
CA LEU A 218 7.37 -15.24 21.67
C LEU A 218 7.69 -13.90 22.34
N ALA A 219 8.47 -13.89 23.43
CA ALA A 219 8.96 -12.67 24.04
C ALA A 219 9.96 -11.94 23.11
N ASP A 220 10.92 -12.67 22.54
CA ASP A 220 11.95 -12.14 21.64
C ASP A 220 11.38 -11.61 20.31
N LEU A 221 10.30 -12.21 19.82
CA LEU A 221 9.68 -11.84 18.54
C LEU A 221 9.29 -10.36 18.49
N GLN A 222 8.76 -9.81 19.60
CA GLN A 222 8.39 -8.40 19.69
C GLN A 222 9.63 -7.49 19.59
N ASP A 223 10.70 -7.84 20.27
CA ASP A 223 11.94 -7.07 20.28
C ASP A 223 12.62 -7.10 18.90
N ARG A 224 12.66 -8.27 18.26
CA ARG A 224 13.22 -8.44 16.90
C ARG A 224 12.40 -7.69 15.86
N TYR A 225 11.07 -7.75 15.93
CA TYR A 225 10.18 -6.98 15.04
C TYR A 225 10.36 -5.47 15.23
N THR A 226 10.46 -5.02 16.49
CA THR A 226 10.72 -3.62 16.82
C THR A 226 12.10 -3.16 16.33
N ALA A 227 13.12 -4.01 16.45
CA ALA A 227 14.46 -3.74 15.95
C ALA A 227 14.46 -3.62 14.41
N GLY A 228 13.78 -4.53 13.72
CA GLY A 228 13.64 -4.51 12.26
C GLY A 228 12.97 -3.25 11.74
N TYR A 229 11.93 -2.78 12.44
CA TYR A 229 11.33 -1.48 12.12
C TYR A 229 12.29 -0.30 12.34
N LYS A 230 13.07 -0.30 13.43
CA LYS A 230 14.01 0.78 13.73
C LYS A 230 15.18 0.87 12.75
N SER A 231 15.60 -0.26 12.19
CA SER A 231 16.70 -0.35 11.22
C SER A 231 16.30 -0.03 9.78
N MET A 232 15.00 0.05 9.47
CA MET A 232 14.51 0.49 8.16
C MET A 232 15.01 1.88 7.78
N ASN A 233 15.16 2.08 6.48
CA ASN A 233 15.39 3.40 5.91
C ASN A 233 14.20 4.34 6.18
N ILE A 234 14.47 5.65 6.19
CA ILE A 234 13.51 6.66 6.69
C ILE A 234 12.19 6.65 5.92
N LEU A 235 12.20 6.44 4.59
CA LEU A 235 10.97 6.40 3.79
C LEU A 235 10.03 5.30 4.29
N TRP A 236 10.53 4.08 4.42
CA TRP A 236 9.73 2.91 4.84
C TRP A 236 9.21 3.05 6.27
N ARG A 237 9.96 3.73 7.14
CA ARG A 237 9.48 4.11 8.47
C ARG A 237 8.35 5.12 8.44
N LEU A 238 8.42 6.10 7.54
CA LEU A 238 7.38 7.11 7.34
C LEU A 238 6.12 6.54 6.68
N ILE A 239 6.27 5.43 5.96
CA ILE A 239 5.16 4.70 5.35
C ILE A 239 4.33 3.91 6.41
N LYS A 240 4.93 3.50 7.54
CA LYS A 240 4.22 2.75 8.61
C LYS A 240 2.89 3.37 9.06
N PRO A 241 2.80 4.67 9.42
CA PRO A 241 1.54 5.27 9.83
C PRO A 241 0.46 5.31 8.74
N PHE A 242 0.84 5.23 7.45
CA PHE A 242 -0.05 5.34 6.31
C PHE A 242 -0.83 4.07 6.03
N PHE A 243 -0.19 2.92 6.16
CA PHE A 243 -0.83 1.61 6.02
C PHE A 243 -1.40 1.09 7.33
N GLN A 244 -1.63 2.02 8.27
CA GLN A 244 -1.94 1.79 9.66
C GLN A 244 -0.78 1.16 10.43
N GLN A 245 -0.34 1.90 11.45
CA GLN A 245 0.09 1.26 12.68
C GLN A 245 -1.05 0.34 13.14
N SER A 246 -0.82 -0.96 13.14
CA SER A 246 -0.73 -1.72 14.41
C SER A 246 -1.21 -3.16 14.33
N GLU A 247 -1.71 -3.71 13.22
CA GLU A 247 -2.19 -5.11 13.25
C GLU A 247 -1.09 -6.10 13.58
N ARG A 248 -0.06 -6.16 12.73
CA ARG A 248 1.07 -7.07 12.91
C ARG A 248 1.81 -6.81 14.22
N GLU A 249 1.97 -5.55 14.60
CA GLU A 249 2.62 -5.13 15.85
C GLU A 249 1.77 -5.49 17.08
N GLN A 250 0.46 -5.26 17.06
CA GLN A 250 -0.47 -5.65 18.13
C GLN A 250 -0.62 -7.16 18.23
N GLU A 251 -0.56 -7.87 17.11
CA GLU A 251 -0.61 -9.33 17.08
C GLU A 251 0.64 -9.94 17.70
N ILE A 252 1.83 -9.41 17.35
CA ILE A 252 3.09 -9.81 18.00
C ILE A 252 3.10 -9.40 19.47
N GLU A 253 2.66 -8.18 19.80
CA GLU A 253 2.53 -7.72 21.19
C GLU A 253 1.53 -8.57 21.99
N PHE A 254 0.44 -9.01 21.36
CA PHE A 254 -0.52 -9.92 21.95
C PHE A 254 0.11 -11.28 22.25
N LEU A 255 0.85 -11.87 21.30
CA LEU A 255 1.58 -13.12 21.52
C LEU A 255 2.59 -12.99 22.67
N ALA A 256 3.37 -11.91 22.69
CA ALA A 256 4.34 -11.64 23.76
C ALA A 256 3.65 -11.50 25.12
N LYS A 257 2.58 -10.71 25.22
CA LYS A 257 1.81 -10.51 26.46
C LYS A 257 1.16 -11.80 26.94
N LEU A 258 0.50 -12.54 26.05
CA LEU A 258 -0.12 -13.82 26.36
C LEU A 258 0.92 -14.79 26.92
N SER A 259 2.07 -14.87 26.26
CA SER A 259 3.17 -15.76 26.66
C SER A 259 3.72 -15.45 28.06
N GLN A 260 3.84 -14.17 28.40
CA GLN A 260 4.34 -13.69 29.70
C GLN A 260 3.29 -13.68 30.82
N THR A 261 2.03 -14.01 30.51
CA THR A 261 0.95 -14.01 31.50
C THR A 261 1.09 -15.21 32.42
N GLU A 262 1.04 -14.98 33.73
CA GLU A 262 1.11 -16.04 34.75
C GLU A 262 0.08 -17.14 34.48
N GLY A 263 0.50 -18.39 34.48
CA GLY A 263 -0.37 -19.54 34.19
C GLY A 263 -0.51 -19.87 32.70
N CYS A 264 0.13 -19.13 31.79
CA CYS A 264 0.13 -19.48 30.37
C CYS A 264 0.90 -20.78 30.13
N THR A 265 0.21 -21.78 29.58
CA THR A 265 0.80 -23.07 29.20
C THR A 265 1.25 -23.06 27.75
N ASP A 266 2.17 -23.96 27.40
CA ASP A 266 2.61 -24.11 26.01
C ASP A 266 1.45 -24.52 25.08
N ALA A 267 0.45 -25.23 25.59
CA ALA A 267 -0.77 -25.56 24.86
C ALA A 267 -1.56 -24.29 24.42
N ILE A 268 -1.66 -23.31 25.33
CA ILE A 268 -2.31 -22.01 25.08
C ILE A 268 -1.45 -21.16 24.13
N ARG A 269 -0.11 -21.14 24.33
CA ARG A 269 0.83 -20.46 23.41
C ARG A 269 0.69 -20.99 22.00
N MET A 270 0.70 -22.31 21.82
CA MET A 270 0.54 -22.95 20.51
C MET A 270 -0.80 -22.61 19.87
N ARG A 271 -1.90 -22.54 20.62
CA ARG A 271 -3.20 -22.09 20.09
C ARG A 271 -3.15 -20.65 19.57
N ALA A 272 -2.50 -19.75 20.31
CA ALA A 272 -2.32 -18.36 19.90
C ALA A 272 -1.47 -18.22 18.62
N VAL A 273 -0.36 -18.96 18.54
CA VAL A 273 0.52 -19.04 17.37
C VAL A 273 -0.27 -19.53 16.14
N ALA A 274 -1.14 -20.54 16.31
CA ALA A 274 -1.98 -21.11 15.24
C ALA A 274 -2.96 -20.09 14.71
N LEU A 275 -3.64 -19.40 15.63
CA LEU A 275 -4.62 -18.39 15.27
C LEU A 275 -3.98 -17.29 14.42
N LEU A 276 -2.80 -16.81 14.83
CA LEU A 276 -2.09 -15.79 14.08
C LEU A 276 -1.54 -16.29 12.74
N HIS A 277 -0.90 -17.46 12.74
CA HIS A 277 -0.42 -18.11 11.51
C HIS A 277 -1.54 -18.25 10.46
N ASN A 278 -2.68 -18.79 10.87
CA ASN A 278 -3.81 -19.05 9.98
C ASN A 278 -4.46 -17.75 9.50
N LYS A 279 -4.56 -16.71 10.35
CA LYS A 279 -5.00 -15.38 9.90
C LYS A 279 -4.11 -14.87 8.77
N ILE A 280 -2.79 -14.92 8.96
CA ILE A 280 -1.83 -14.45 7.93
C ILE A 280 -1.99 -15.26 6.65
N TYR A 281 -2.08 -16.59 6.77
CA TYR A 281 -2.24 -17.49 5.64
C TYR A 281 -3.53 -17.23 4.83
N ASP A 282 -4.66 -17.08 5.51
CA ASP A 282 -5.98 -16.98 4.87
C ASP A 282 -6.31 -15.57 4.35
N LYS A 283 -5.85 -14.53 5.06
CA LYS A 283 -6.27 -13.14 4.81
C LYS A 283 -5.25 -12.34 4.04
N GLU A 284 -3.97 -12.69 4.12
CA GLU A 284 -2.92 -11.90 3.51
C GLU A 284 -2.51 -12.54 2.19
N THR A 285 -2.57 -11.76 1.10
CA THR A 285 -2.09 -12.18 -0.22
C THR A 285 -0.62 -12.62 -0.22
N PHE A 286 0.10 -12.31 0.87
CA PHE A 286 1.48 -12.70 1.18
C PHE A 286 1.60 -14.02 1.98
N GLY A 287 0.48 -14.57 2.45
CA GLY A 287 0.41 -15.84 3.18
C GLY A 287 0.47 -17.07 2.26
N LEU A 288 0.14 -16.91 0.99
CA LEU A 288 0.46 -17.89 -0.05
C LEU A 288 1.85 -17.56 -0.58
N ALA A 289 2.71 -18.56 -0.77
CA ALA A 289 3.93 -18.42 -1.56
C ALA A 289 3.54 -17.99 -2.98
N SER A 290 3.32 -16.69 -3.18
CA SER A 290 3.05 -16.14 -4.49
C SER A 290 4.35 -16.22 -5.27
N ILE A 291 4.23 -16.38 -6.58
CA ILE A 291 5.33 -16.50 -7.55
C ILE A 291 6.33 -15.31 -7.50
N PHE A 292 6.09 -14.30 -6.64
CA PHE A 292 6.76 -13.00 -6.62
C PHE A 292 7.37 -12.58 -5.25
N GLY A 293 7.59 -13.51 -4.30
CA GLY A 293 8.32 -13.22 -3.05
C GLY A 293 8.30 -14.39 -2.06
N SER A 294 9.12 -14.33 -1.00
CA SER A 294 9.26 -15.39 0.03
C SER A 294 8.03 -15.58 0.94
N GLY A 295 6.99 -14.75 0.81
CA GLY A 295 5.84 -14.74 1.72
C GLY A 295 6.22 -14.15 3.09
N SER A 296 5.25 -14.07 4.02
CA SER A 296 5.50 -13.50 5.36
C SER A 296 6.57 -14.32 6.09
N LYS A 297 7.67 -13.66 6.48
CA LYS A 297 8.72 -14.28 7.30
C LYS A 297 8.18 -14.56 8.69
N LEU A 298 7.30 -13.70 9.21
CA LEU A 298 6.57 -14.01 10.44
C LEU A 298 5.74 -15.28 10.28
N ARG A 299 4.93 -15.40 9.22
CA ARG A 299 4.15 -16.62 8.97
C ARG A 299 5.05 -17.85 8.91
N GLN A 300 6.18 -17.74 8.22
CA GLN A 300 7.15 -18.83 8.11
C GLN A 300 7.69 -19.23 9.48
N ILE A 301 8.12 -18.26 10.30
CA ILE A 301 8.56 -18.51 11.68
C ILE A 301 7.46 -19.16 12.52
N LEU A 302 6.22 -18.68 12.43
CA LEU A 302 5.10 -19.28 13.17
C LEU A 302 4.83 -20.72 12.69
N ALA A 303 4.98 -21.00 11.40
CA ALA A 303 4.87 -22.36 10.84
C ALA A 303 6.03 -23.26 11.31
N ASP A 304 7.26 -22.74 11.33
CA ASP A 304 8.42 -23.50 11.82
C ASP A 304 8.29 -23.81 13.32
N ILE A 305 7.74 -22.89 14.11
CA ILE A 305 7.39 -23.14 15.52
C ILE A 305 6.37 -24.30 15.63
N PHE A 306 5.38 -24.35 14.74
CA PHE A 306 4.46 -25.48 14.66
C PHE A 306 5.20 -26.79 14.40
N ASP A 307 5.91 -26.87 13.27
CA ASP A 307 6.57 -28.09 12.83
C ASP A 307 7.56 -28.62 13.89
N GLN A 308 8.25 -27.72 14.61
CA GLN A 308 9.20 -28.09 15.65
C GLN A 308 8.53 -28.59 16.94
N LYS A 309 7.38 -28.03 17.33
CA LYS A 309 6.78 -28.28 18.66
C LYS A 309 5.54 -29.17 18.63
N GLU A 310 4.91 -29.40 17.47
CA GLU A 310 3.64 -30.16 17.32
C GLU A 310 3.73 -31.59 17.90
N ASN A 311 4.89 -32.24 17.82
CA ASN A 311 5.09 -33.58 18.39
C ASN A 311 5.29 -33.60 19.92
N SER A 312 5.51 -32.44 20.54
CA SER A 312 5.89 -32.29 21.95
C SER A 312 4.86 -31.54 22.80
N VAL A 313 3.98 -30.76 22.17
CA VAL A 313 2.98 -29.91 22.84
C VAL A 313 1.63 -30.10 22.17
N ALA A 314 0.67 -30.67 22.90
CA ALA A 314 -0.72 -30.70 22.45
C ALA A 314 -1.32 -29.29 22.52
N MET A 315 -2.02 -28.87 21.47
CA MET A 315 -2.74 -27.59 21.48
C MET A 315 -3.89 -27.62 22.49
N SER A 316 -4.13 -26.49 23.17
CA SER A 316 -5.27 -26.37 24.08
C SER A 316 -6.60 -26.46 23.33
N GLU A 317 -7.64 -26.87 24.05
CA GLU A 317 -9.00 -26.74 23.56
C GLU A 317 -9.38 -25.26 23.41
N GLU A 318 -10.40 -25.00 22.59
CA GLU A 318 -10.86 -23.64 22.31
C GLU A 318 -11.42 -22.95 23.56
N GLU A 319 -12.19 -23.69 24.36
CA GLU A 319 -12.79 -23.22 25.60
C GLU A 319 -11.72 -22.84 26.63
N GLU A 320 -10.64 -23.62 26.72
CA GLU A 320 -9.50 -23.35 27.60
C GLU A 320 -8.76 -22.07 27.18
N PHE A 321 -8.52 -21.88 25.88
CA PHE A 321 -7.89 -20.68 25.34
C PHE A 321 -8.72 -19.41 25.60
N CYS A 322 -10.03 -19.47 25.33
CA CYS A 322 -10.94 -18.36 25.61
C CYS A 322 -11.05 -18.06 27.10
N SER A 323 -11.14 -19.10 27.94
CA SER A 323 -11.23 -18.94 29.39
C SER A 323 -9.97 -18.23 29.91
N PHE A 324 -8.79 -18.65 29.47
CA PHE A 324 -7.53 -18.00 29.83
C PHE A 324 -7.49 -16.52 29.44
N ILE A 325 -7.83 -16.18 28.19
CA ILE A 325 -7.86 -14.78 27.73
C ILE A 325 -8.80 -13.93 28.60
N ASN A 326 -9.98 -14.45 28.90
CA ASN A 326 -11.00 -13.74 29.68
C ASN A 326 -10.60 -13.59 31.16
N GLU A 327 -10.11 -14.66 31.78
CA GLU A 327 -9.66 -14.67 33.19
C GLU A 327 -8.53 -13.67 33.43
N HIS A 328 -7.62 -13.55 32.48
CA HIS A 328 -6.47 -12.64 32.55
C HIS A 328 -6.70 -11.27 31.91
N ASN A 329 -7.93 -10.96 31.45
CA ASN A 329 -8.29 -9.70 30.79
C ASN A 329 -7.37 -9.33 29.61
N LEU A 330 -6.89 -10.34 28.86
CA LEU A 330 -6.09 -10.12 27.67
C LEU A 330 -7.02 -9.63 26.54
N THR A 331 -6.62 -8.56 25.86
CA THR A 331 -7.40 -8.03 24.73
C THR A 331 -6.80 -8.52 23.42
N MET A 332 -7.56 -9.34 22.68
CA MET A 332 -7.19 -9.71 21.31
C MET A 332 -7.30 -8.49 20.38
N PRO A 333 -6.34 -8.31 19.44
CA PRO A 333 -6.41 -7.26 18.44
C PRO A 333 -7.70 -7.36 17.60
N PRO A 334 -8.36 -6.25 17.20
CA PRO A 334 -9.67 -6.28 16.55
C PRO A 334 -9.75 -7.17 15.32
N GLN A 335 -8.69 -7.18 14.50
CA GLN A 335 -8.59 -7.99 13.30
C GLN A 335 -8.42 -9.48 13.59
N LEU A 336 -7.64 -9.82 14.63
CA LEU A 336 -7.48 -11.19 15.09
C LEU A 336 -8.79 -11.72 15.71
N THR A 337 -9.49 -10.88 16.48
CA THR A 337 -10.83 -11.18 17.01
C THR A 337 -11.84 -11.42 15.89
N ALA A 338 -11.88 -10.54 14.89
CA ALA A 338 -12.78 -10.69 13.74
C ALA A 338 -12.50 -11.99 12.97
N TYR A 339 -11.22 -12.35 12.78
CA TYR A 339 -10.84 -13.62 12.16
C TYR A 339 -11.26 -14.81 13.03
N TYR A 340 -10.96 -14.78 14.33
CA TYR A 340 -11.33 -15.81 15.29
C TYR A 340 -12.85 -16.10 15.27
N GLU A 341 -13.68 -15.06 15.31
CA GLU A 341 -15.13 -15.19 15.22
C GLU A 341 -15.61 -15.83 13.91
N THR A 342 -14.91 -15.59 12.79
CA THR A 342 -15.27 -16.21 11.51
C THR A 342 -14.98 -17.71 11.48
N VAL A 343 -13.84 -18.14 12.04
CA VAL A 343 -13.43 -19.54 12.05
C VAL A 343 -14.29 -20.34 13.06
N THR A 344 -14.51 -19.80 14.25
CA THR A 344 -15.32 -20.44 15.31
C THR A 344 -16.80 -20.61 14.93
N ARG A 345 -17.39 -19.65 14.19
CA ARG A 345 -18.74 -19.81 13.63
C ARG A 345 -18.81 -20.93 12.59
N GLN A 346 -17.76 -21.16 11.81
CA GLN A 346 -17.75 -22.24 10.81
C GLN A 346 -17.70 -23.63 11.46
N THR A 347 -16.99 -23.79 12.59
CA THR A 347 -16.95 -25.05 13.35
C THR A 347 -18.29 -25.42 14.00
N LEU A 348 -19.13 -24.43 14.35
CA LEU A 348 -20.45 -24.63 14.95
C LEU A 348 -21.59 -24.88 13.95
N THR A 349 -21.30 -24.85 12.64
CA THR A 349 -22.31 -25.01 11.57
C THR A 349 -22.23 -26.36 10.85
N ILE A 350 -21.55 -27.36 11.44
CA ILE A 350 -21.45 -28.73 10.92
C ILE A 350 -22.38 -29.66 11.69
#